data_AF-A0A955T4N9-F1
#
_entry.id   AF-A0A955T4N9-F1
#
_cell.length_a   1.000
_cell.length_b   1.000
_cell.length_c   1.000
_cell.angle_alpha   90.00
_cell.angle_beta   90.00
_cell.angle_gamma   90.00
#
_symmetry.space_group_name_H-M   'P 1'
#
loop_
_entity.id
_entity.type
_entity.pdbx_description
1 polymer ?
#
loop_
_entity_poly.entity_id
_entity_poly.type
_entity_poly.pdbx_seq_one_letter_code
_entity_poly.pdbx_strand_id
1 'polypeptide(L)'
;EDPATSVDVRFIEVKGRAGVGEVALSDNEYKTAERLKKDYWLYVVFNCGSQPELHDLNDPVRLGWEPVVKVEHYHVPSSKILEND
;
A
#
# COMPACT_ATOMS: atom_id res chain seq x y z
N GLU A 1 -20.45 23.89 19.31
CA GLU A 1 -20.39 22.71 18.43
C GLU A 1 -21.69 21.95 18.61
N ASP A 2 -22.39 21.64 17.52
CA ASP A 2 -23.70 20.96 17.57
C ASP A 2 -23.48 19.44 17.67
N PRO A 3 -23.91 18.77 18.75
CA PRO A 3 -23.70 17.34 18.97
C PRO A 3 -24.44 16.44 17.95
N ALA A 4 -25.27 17.00 17.07
CA ALA A 4 -26.00 16.27 16.03
C ALA A 4 -25.18 15.97 14.75
N THR A 5 -23.94 16.47 14.65
CA THR A 5 -23.07 16.23 13.49
C THR A 5 -21.79 15.55 13.92
N SER A 6 -21.84 14.23 14.13
CA SER A 6 -20.61 13.43 14.10
C SER A 6 -20.08 13.48 12.66
N VAL A 7 -19.07 14.31 12.41
CA VAL A 7 -18.36 14.29 11.12
C VAL A 7 -17.60 12.98 11.04
N ASP A 8 -18.04 12.08 10.18
CA ASP A 8 -17.32 10.85 9.88
C ASP A 8 -16.04 11.21 9.10
N VAL A 9 -14.88 10.98 9.71
CA VAL A 9 -13.57 11.34 9.14
C VAL A 9 -13.00 10.12 8.42
N ARG A 10 -12.75 10.28 7.11
CA ARG A 10 -12.10 9.25 6.29
C ARG A 10 -10.66 9.64 6.00
N PHE A 11 -9.75 8.72 6.26
CA PHE A 11 -8.37 8.80 5.78
C PHE A 11 -8.29 8.10 4.43
N ILE A 12 -7.92 8.84 3.38
CA ILE A 12 -7.95 8.33 2.00
C ILE A 12 -6.54 8.28 1.43
N GLU A 13 -6.15 7.10 0.96
CA GLU A 13 -4.98 6.87 0.11
C GLU A 13 -5.44 6.71 -1.34
N VAL A 14 -4.81 7.41 -2.28
CA VAL A 14 -5.20 7.40 -3.69
C VAL A 14 -4.10 6.79 -4.54
N LYS A 15 -4.43 5.78 -5.35
CA LYS A 15 -3.54 5.16 -6.34
C LYS A 15 -4.16 5.24 -7.73
N GLY A 16 -3.32 5.38 -8.75
CA GLY A 16 -3.76 5.47 -10.14
C GLY A 16 -2.92 4.59 -11.06
N ARG A 17 -3.53 4.04 -12.08
CA ARG A 17 -2.87 3.27 -13.13
C ARG A 17 -3.43 3.62 -14.51
N ALA A 18 -2.56 3.66 -15.52
CA ALA A 18 -2.97 3.96 -16.89
C ALA A 18 -3.93 2.90 -17.49
N GLY A 19 -3.78 1.64 -17.08
CA GLY A 19 -4.70 0.52 -17.34
C GLY A 19 -4.96 -0.28 -16.07
N VAL A 20 -5.54 -1.48 -16.17
CA VAL A 20 -5.73 -2.38 -15.02
C VAL A 20 -4.41 -3.09 -14.67
N GLY A 21 -4.07 -3.15 -13.38
CA GLY A 21 -2.87 -3.83 -12.89
C GLY A 21 -2.69 -3.71 -11.39
N GLU A 22 -1.58 -4.22 -10.87
CA GLU A 22 -1.29 -4.24 -9.44
C GLU A 22 -1.14 -2.82 -8.86
N VAL A 23 -1.61 -2.65 -7.63
CA VAL A 23 -1.35 -1.46 -6.81
C VAL A 23 -0.56 -1.87 -5.58
N ALA A 24 0.34 -1.01 -5.14
CA ALA A 24 1.18 -1.25 -3.97
C ALA A 24 0.98 -0.11 -2.98
N LEU A 25 0.96 -0.47 -1.70
CA LEU A 25 1.19 0.49 -0.62
C LEU A 25 2.68 0.51 -0.28
N SER A 26 3.21 1.68 0.05
CA SER A 26 4.48 1.74 0.77
C SER A 26 4.33 1.14 2.17
N ASP A 27 5.45 0.78 2.80
CA ASP A 27 5.45 0.24 4.17
C ASP A 27 4.73 1.18 5.16
N ASN A 28 4.93 2.49 5.04
CA ASN A 28 4.28 3.47 5.92
C ASN A 28 2.77 3.59 5.66
N GLU A 29 2.34 3.53 4.39
CA GLU A 29 0.92 3.53 4.02
C GLU A 29 0.22 2.27 4.54
N TYR A 30 0.84 1.10 4.34
CA TYR A 30 0.31 -0.18 4.84
C TYR A 30 0.19 -0.19 6.36
N LYS A 31 1.24 0.23 7.10
CA LYS A 31 1.18 0.37 8.56
C LYS A 31 0.13 1.36 9.03
N THR A 32 -0.09 2.43 8.28
CA THR A 32 -1.16 3.40 8.56
C THR A 32 -2.54 2.77 8.35
N ALA A 33 -2.72 2.02 7.26
CA ALA A 33 -3.94 1.27 6.98
C ALA A 33 -4.22 0.23 8.08
N GLU A 34 -3.20 -0.49 8.58
CA GLU A 34 -3.34 -1.45 9.69
C GLU A 34 -3.78 -0.80 10.99
N ARG A 35 -3.30 0.42 11.26
CA ARG A 35 -3.67 1.20 12.45
C ARG A 35 -5.10 1.74 12.39
N LEU A 36 -5.51 2.24 11.23
CA LEU A 36 -6.77 2.97 11.05
C LEU A 36 -7.94 2.07 10.59
N LYS A 37 -7.67 0.93 9.95
CA LYS A 37 -8.66 -0.09 9.57
C LYS A 37 -9.87 0.51 8.85
N LYS A 38 -11.06 0.47 9.46
CA LYS A 38 -12.32 0.98 8.91
C LYS A 38 -12.35 2.48 8.67
N ASP A 39 -11.43 3.24 9.27
CA ASP A 39 -11.30 4.68 9.02
C ASP A 39 -10.37 4.96 7.83
N TYR A 40 -9.70 3.94 7.28
CA TYR A 40 -8.81 4.04 6.13
C TYR A 40 -9.46 3.49 4.87
N TRP A 41 -9.36 4.28 3.81
CA TRP A 41 -9.91 3.98 2.50
C TRP A 41 -8.80 4.01 1.46
N LEU A 42 -8.79 3.01 0.58
CA LEU A 42 -7.94 2.98 -0.59
C LEU A 42 -8.80 3.25 -1.82
N TYR A 43 -8.52 4.35 -2.50
CA TYR A 43 -9.18 4.72 -3.76
C TYR A 43 -8.23 4.38 -4.90
N VAL A 44 -8.62 3.45 -5.76
CA VAL A 44 -7.86 3.04 -6.93
C VAL A 44 -8.56 3.50 -8.19
N VAL A 45 -7.87 4.27 -9.01
CA VAL A 45 -8.36 4.66 -10.34
C VAL A 45 -7.63 3.85 -11.40
N PHE A 46 -8.35 2.98 -12.10
CA PHE A 46 -7.84 2.25 -13.26
C PHE A 46 -8.16 2.97 -14.55
N ASN A 47 -7.52 2.56 -15.65
CA ASN A 47 -7.78 3.07 -17.00
C ASN A 47 -7.59 4.60 -17.12
N CYS A 48 -6.69 5.19 -16.31
CA CYS A 48 -6.40 6.63 -16.34
C CYS A 48 -5.85 7.14 -17.68
N GLY A 49 -5.31 6.25 -18.52
CA GLY A 49 -4.86 6.59 -19.87
C GLY A 49 -5.98 6.63 -20.91
N SER A 50 -7.18 6.17 -20.57
CA SER A 50 -8.35 6.14 -21.45
C SER A 50 -9.59 6.68 -20.73
N GLN A 51 -10.47 5.80 -20.27
CA GLN A 51 -11.67 6.14 -19.50
C GLN A 51 -11.45 5.74 -18.03
N PRO A 52 -11.18 6.70 -17.13
CA PRO A 52 -10.87 6.38 -15.74
C PRO A 52 -12.05 5.74 -15.00
N GLU A 53 -11.76 4.71 -14.21
CA GLU A 53 -12.72 3.96 -13.40
C GLU A 53 -12.27 3.98 -11.93
N LEU A 54 -13.10 4.53 -11.04
CA LEU A 54 -12.82 4.62 -9.60
C LEU A 54 -13.34 3.39 -8.85
N HIS A 55 -12.49 2.83 -7.99
CA HIS A 55 -12.80 1.77 -7.05
C HIS A 55 -12.41 2.20 -5.63
N ASP A 56 -13.38 2.31 -4.74
CA ASP A 56 -13.18 2.64 -3.33
C ASP A 56 -13.26 1.40 -2.44
N LEU A 57 -12.24 1.21 -1.60
CA LEU A 57 -12.09 0.03 -0.74
C LEU A 57 -11.94 0.49 0.71
N ASN A 58 -12.90 0.12 1.55
CA ASN A 58 -12.81 0.33 2.99
C ASN A 58 -12.04 -0.81 3.67
N ASP A 59 -11.19 -0.47 4.64
CA ASP A 59 -10.38 -1.44 5.39
C ASP A 59 -9.53 -2.32 4.45
N PRO A 60 -8.66 -1.71 3.60
CA PRO A 60 -7.97 -2.41 2.53
C PRO A 60 -6.98 -3.46 3.04
N VAL A 61 -6.59 -3.45 4.32
CA VAL A 61 -5.70 -4.48 4.90
C VAL A 61 -6.30 -5.89 4.84
N ARG A 62 -7.62 -6.01 4.66
CA ARG A 62 -8.32 -7.29 4.50
C ARG A 62 -8.12 -7.97 3.13
N LEU A 63 -7.46 -7.31 2.18
CA LEU A 63 -7.28 -7.80 0.81
C LEU A 63 -6.19 -8.87 0.66
N GLY A 64 -5.49 -9.25 1.74
CA GLY A 64 -4.47 -10.30 1.71
C GLY A 64 -3.17 -9.85 1.02
N TRP A 65 -2.62 -8.70 1.42
CA TRP A 65 -1.42 -8.12 0.84
C TRP A 65 -0.20 -9.05 0.90
N GLU A 66 0.54 -9.12 -0.20
CA GLU A 66 1.81 -9.84 -0.29
C GLU A 66 2.99 -8.87 -0.18
N PRO A 67 3.98 -9.12 0.68
CA PRO A 67 5.14 -8.25 0.82
C PRO A 67 6.05 -8.37 -0.41
N VAL A 68 6.35 -7.23 -1.05
CA VAL A 68 7.37 -7.16 -2.09
C VAL A 68 8.75 -7.08 -1.44
N VAL A 69 9.46 -8.20 -1.38
CA VAL A 69 10.82 -8.28 -0.80
C VAL A 69 11.84 -7.75 -1.81
N LYS A 70 12.56 -6.69 -1.44
CA LYS A 70 13.73 -6.20 -2.20
C LYS A 70 15.00 -6.76 -1.57
N VAL A 71 15.92 -7.26 -2.38
CA VAL A 71 17.26 -7.61 -1.90
C VAL A 71 18.03 -6.32 -1.66
N GLU A 72 18.29 -6.00 -0.39
CA GLU A 72 19.06 -4.81 -0.03
C GLU A 72 20.57 -5.09 -0.01
N HIS A 73 20.96 -6.27 0.48
CA HIS A 73 22.37 -6.63 0.64
C HIS A 73 22.58 -8.11 0.33
N TYR A 74 23.64 -8.38 -0.42
CA TYR A 74 24.25 -9.70 -0.51
C TYR A 74 25.44 -9.73 0.44
N HIS A 75 25.61 -10.84 1.15
CA HIS A 75 26.80 -11.05 1.97
C HIS A 75 27.48 -12.35 1.55
N VAL A 76 28.78 -12.41 1.77
CA VAL A 76 29.58 -13.61 1.60
C VAL A 76 30.34 -13.86 2.92
N PRO A 77 30.41 -15.10 3.41
CA PRO A 77 31.19 -15.41 4.60
C PRO A 77 32.68 -15.11 4.40
N SER A 78 33.35 -14.65 5.46
CA SER A 78 34.81 -14.39 5.42
C SER A 78 35.62 -15.63 5.07
N SER A 79 35.18 -16.83 5.44
CA SER A 79 35.85 -18.08 5.06
C SER A 79 35.96 -18.25 3.54
N LYS A 80 34.92 -17.85 2.78
CA LYS A 80 34.94 -17.90 1.32
C LYS A 80 35.83 -16.84 0.68
N ILE A 81 36.20 -15.80 1.42
CA ILE A 81 37.15 -14.79 0.98
C ILE A 81 38.58 -15.29 1.26
N LEU A 82 38.82 -15.82 2.46
CA LEU A 82 40.14 -16.27 2.92
C LEU A 82 40.61 -17.61 2.33
N GLU A 83 39.71 -18.41 1.74
CA GLU A 83 40.04 -19.65 1.01
C GLU A 83 40.71 -19.41 -0.36
N ASN A 84 40.77 -18.16 -0.84
CA ASN A 84 41.29 -17.79 -2.18
C ASN A 84 42.67 -17.09 -2.16
N ASP A 85 43.34 -17.01 -1.01
CA ASP A 85 44.75 -16.61 -0.88
C ASP A 85 45.66 -17.83 -0.72
#